data_AF-A0A7C5ANP8-F1
#
_entry.id   AF-A0A7C5ANP8-F1
#
_cell.length_a   1.000
_cell.length_b   1.000
_cell.length_c   1.000
_cell.angle_alpha   90.00
_cell.angle_beta   90.00
_cell.angle_gamma   90.00
#
_symmetry.space_group_name_H-M   'P 1'
#
loop_
_entity.id
_entity.type
_entity.pdbx_description
1 polymer ?
#
loop_
_entity_poly.entity_id
_entity_poly.type
_entity_poly.pdbx_seq_one_letter_code
_entity_poly.pdbx_strand_id
1 'polypeptide(L)'
;MKEGPMVTFKINGQTLQAEEGQTILEVARRSGIDIPTLCYHPVLPPDGSCRLCTVEILAGSRPGLHTACTYPVEEGLEVQTHSPRVIEARKVILGLLLSRTPNVPLIQDMAREYGITEPPFPTENPEEKCVLCGRCVRACHEMVKAGAINFANRGLDRRVGPPFMQKTRVCIGCGACTIVCPTGAIEIVLKQAAEYLAKPLGPTAAIYVPFPQAIPRVPVIDTDACIRFRQNDRTEGEISDACGACAMVCEGGAINFEQQEEILELDVGAIIVATGFERPNPGLLPQYGYGKYPDVLDSMEFERLSNAAGPTKGQILTSDGRVPKAIAFIHCVGSRDEHANRYCSRVCCMHAMKQAHIAKERTGADVYELYMDIRAFGKGYEEFYERVQREGIIFIRGRGAEVVQVGGRLVVKAEDTGIGRPLILPVDMVVLCTGMNPPHDAEQVARTFGISRSADGFFMEDHPKLRPFQTATEGVFLAGTCQAPRDVPDTVAHAAAAAAEALKLLSRGEVVISPQTAYIPAELCSGCRVCNALCPYNAISFDEERKVSVVNDALCKGCGTCVAACPSGIIVARHFTDEQILVQIEALLRTPAS
;
A
#
# COMPACT_ATOMS: atom_id res chain seq x y z
N MET A 1 -18.06 -8.53 31.20
CA MET A 1 -17.57 -7.73 32.35
C MET A 1 -18.62 -7.83 33.44
N LYS A 2 -18.25 -8.15 34.68
CA LYS A 2 -19.17 -8.13 35.81
C LYS A 2 -19.39 -6.67 36.19
N GLU A 3 -20.64 -6.19 36.17
CA GLU A 3 -21.00 -4.84 36.63
C GLU A 3 -20.55 -4.70 38.09
N GLY A 4 -19.61 -3.79 38.34
CA GLY A 4 -19.14 -3.47 39.68
C GLY A 4 -20.21 -2.72 40.48
N PRO A 5 -20.09 -2.63 41.81
CA PRO A 5 -20.98 -1.81 42.63
C PRO A 5 -20.96 -0.35 42.13
N MET A 6 -22.13 0.25 41.94
CA MET A 6 -22.26 1.67 41.60
C MET A 6 -22.05 2.51 42.85
N VAL A 7 -21.14 3.48 42.79
CA VAL A 7 -20.89 4.44 43.87
C VAL A 7 -21.42 5.83 43.50
N THR A 8 -22.00 6.52 44.48
CA THR A 8 -22.50 7.88 44.34
C THR A 8 -21.55 8.88 44.99
N PHE A 9 -21.19 9.92 44.25
CA PHE A 9 -20.22 10.92 44.71
C PHE A 9 -20.48 12.29 44.05
N LYS A 10 -19.73 13.32 44.44
CA LYS A 10 -19.90 14.70 43.95
C LYS A 10 -18.63 15.26 43.33
N ILE A 11 -18.76 15.89 42.16
CA ILE A 11 -17.71 16.74 41.55
C ILE A 11 -18.29 18.14 41.36
N ASN A 12 -17.65 19.18 41.91
CA ASN A 12 -18.13 20.57 41.85
C ASN A 12 -19.59 20.75 42.30
N GLY A 13 -20.03 19.94 43.28
CA GLY A 13 -21.42 19.92 43.76
C GLY A 13 -22.40 19.14 42.89
N GLN A 14 -22.01 18.70 41.69
CA GLN A 14 -22.82 17.82 40.84
C GLN A 14 -22.73 16.38 41.34
N THR A 15 -23.88 15.75 41.60
CA THR A 15 -23.95 14.34 42.03
C THR A 15 -23.83 13.43 40.81
N LEU A 16 -22.87 12.50 40.85
CA LEU A 16 -22.53 11.58 39.76
C LEU A 16 -22.51 10.14 40.27
N GLN A 17 -22.72 9.20 39.35
CA GLN A 17 -22.61 7.77 39.60
C GLN A 17 -21.56 7.14 38.68
N ALA A 18 -20.81 6.19 39.21
CA ALA A 18 -19.78 5.48 38.50
C ALA A 18 -19.58 4.08 39.08
N GLU A 19 -18.99 3.20 38.29
CA GLU A 19 -18.59 1.88 38.76
C GLU A 19 -17.39 2.00 39.70
N GLU A 20 -17.41 1.23 40.79
CA GLU A 20 -16.31 1.13 41.73
C GLU A 20 -15.01 0.73 41.00
N GLY A 21 -13.97 1.56 41.15
CA GLY A 21 -12.67 1.38 40.47
C GLY A 21 -12.42 2.31 39.28
N GLN A 22 -13.44 2.99 38.74
CA GLN A 22 -13.23 4.08 37.76
C GLN A 22 -12.46 5.25 38.40
N THR A 23 -11.61 5.93 37.65
CA THR A 23 -10.88 7.09 38.15
C THR A 23 -11.73 8.35 38.09
N ILE A 24 -11.45 9.33 38.96
CA ILE A 24 -12.13 10.64 38.95
C ILE A 24 -12.07 11.27 37.54
N LEU A 25 -10.92 11.15 36.85
CA LEU A 25 -10.74 11.73 35.51
C LEU A 25 -11.66 11.09 34.45
N GLU A 26 -11.80 9.76 34.47
CA GLU A 26 -12.67 9.04 33.51
C GLU A 26 -14.12 9.48 33.66
N VAL A 27 -14.60 9.56 34.91
CA VAL A 27 -15.97 9.98 35.19
C VAL A 27 -16.18 11.47 34.90
N ALA A 28 -15.21 12.32 35.21
CA ALA A 28 -15.26 13.75 34.90
C ALA A 28 -15.42 14.00 33.40
N ARG A 29 -14.61 13.32 32.57
CA ARG A 29 -14.68 13.46 31.11
C ARG A 29 -16.00 13.00 30.52
N ARG A 30 -16.53 11.86 30.97
CA ARG A 30 -17.85 11.36 30.56
C ARG A 30 -18.97 12.34 30.93
N SER A 31 -18.78 13.09 32.01
CA SER A 31 -19.77 14.05 32.54
C SER A 31 -19.57 15.47 32.01
N GLY A 32 -18.67 15.67 31.04
CA GLY A 32 -18.38 16.99 30.47
C GLY A 32 -17.61 17.95 31.39
N ILE A 33 -17.02 17.45 32.47
CA ILE A 33 -16.20 18.23 33.40
C ILE A 33 -14.75 18.19 32.92
N ASP A 34 -14.23 19.35 32.52
CA ASP A 34 -12.86 19.44 32.05
C ASP A 34 -11.85 19.41 33.20
N ILE A 35 -10.85 18.54 33.05
CA ILE A 35 -9.70 18.40 33.95
C ILE A 35 -8.47 18.28 33.06
N PRO A 36 -7.54 19.24 33.10
CA PRO A 36 -6.40 19.26 32.18
C PRO A 36 -5.43 18.12 32.45
N THR A 37 -4.88 17.53 31.38
CA THR A 37 -3.92 16.42 31.48
C THR A 37 -2.86 16.49 30.39
N LEU A 38 -1.60 16.17 30.73
CA LEU A 38 -0.52 15.99 29.75
C LEU A 38 0.10 14.59 29.72
N CYS A 39 0.10 13.83 30.81
CA CYS A 39 0.67 12.47 30.84
C CYS A 39 -0.36 11.35 30.64
N TYR A 40 -1.65 11.67 30.70
CA TYR A 40 -2.75 10.73 30.52
C TYR A 40 -3.01 10.49 29.02
N HIS A 41 -3.20 9.24 28.61
CA HIS A 41 -3.61 8.87 27.26
C HIS A 41 -4.55 7.66 27.34
N PRO A 42 -5.67 7.58 26.59
CA PRO A 42 -6.67 6.52 26.78
C PRO A 42 -6.12 5.08 26.64
N VAL A 43 -5.15 4.86 25.75
CA VAL A 43 -4.56 3.52 25.54
C VAL A 43 -3.34 3.23 26.42
N LEU A 44 -3.00 4.10 27.37
CA LEU A 44 -1.88 3.89 28.29
C LEU A 44 -2.38 3.89 29.74
N PRO A 45 -1.90 2.97 30.60
CA PRO A 45 -2.13 2.97 32.04
C PRO A 45 -1.96 4.36 32.67
N PRO A 46 -2.81 4.76 33.62
CA PRO A 46 -2.67 6.05 34.30
C PRO A 46 -1.37 6.14 35.12
N ASP A 47 -0.76 7.33 35.11
CA ASP A 47 0.58 7.56 35.69
C ASP A 47 0.62 8.76 36.67
N GLY A 48 -0.19 9.80 36.42
CA GLY A 48 -0.25 10.97 37.31
C GLY A 48 1.02 11.81 37.39
N SER A 49 2.04 11.57 36.55
CA SER A 49 3.32 12.27 36.60
C SER A 49 3.25 13.76 36.30
N CYS A 50 2.38 14.20 35.39
CA CYS A 50 2.28 15.63 35.04
C CYS A 50 1.59 16.49 36.10
N ARG A 51 0.85 15.89 37.04
CA ARG A 51 0.08 16.57 38.12
C ARG A 51 -0.93 17.65 37.70
N LEU A 52 -1.13 17.94 36.43
CA LEU A 52 -2.14 18.91 35.98
C LEU A 52 -3.57 18.49 36.33
N CYS A 53 -3.82 17.17 36.39
CA CYS A 53 -5.10 16.60 36.82
C CYS A 53 -5.36 16.71 38.33
N THR A 54 -4.59 17.51 39.07
CA THR A 54 -4.82 17.72 40.50
C THR A 54 -6.21 18.28 40.75
N VAL A 55 -6.88 17.67 41.73
CA VAL A 55 -8.20 18.04 42.27
C VAL A 55 -8.12 18.03 43.79
N GLU A 56 -9.01 18.75 44.46
CA GLU A 56 -9.11 18.75 45.91
C GLU A 56 -10.26 17.85 46.35
N ILE A 57 -9.95 16.89 47.22
CA ILE A 57 -10.93 16.02 47.86
C ILE A 57 -11.29 16.65 49.21
N LEU A 58 -12.55 17.07 49.35
CA LEU A 58 -13.11 17.68 50.56
C LEU A 58 -13.58 16.62 51.57
N ALA A 59 -14.19 15.54 51.06
CA ALA A 59 -14.68 14.42 51.85
C ALA A 59 -14.36 13.11 51.11
N GLY A 60 -13.73 12.16 51.81
CA GLY A 60 -13.27 10.88 51.25
C GLY A 60 -12.26 10.20 52.18
N SER A 61 -11.79 9.02 51.80
CA SER A 61 -10.81 8.22 52.54
C SER A 61 -9.46 8.93 52.68
N ARG A 62 -9.09 9.76 51.69
CA ARG A 62 -7.86 10.58 51.71
C ARG A 62 -8.19 12.01 51.29
N PRO A 63 -8.45 12.92 52.25
CA PRO A 63 -8.72 14.34 51.95
C PRO A 63 -7.43 15.09 51.60
N GLY A 64 -7.53 16.06 50.70
CA GLY A 64 -6.39 16.87 50.23
C GLY A 64 -6.27 16.92 48.71
N LEU A 65 -5.09 17.33 48.22
CA LEU A 65 -4.82 17.45 46.79
C LEU A 65 -4.35 16.10 46.22
N HIS A 66 -5.13 15.58 45.27
CA HIS A 66 -4.88 14.28 44.64
C HIS A 66 -4.95 14.37 43.12
N THR A 67 -4.32 13.44 42.41
CA THR A 67 -4.39 13.33 40.95
C THR A 67 -5.65 12.61 40.51
N ALA A 68 -6.53 13.29 39.78
CA ALA A 68 -7.80 12.72 39.32
C ALA A 68 -7.62 11.48 38.43
N CYS A 69 -6.50 11.37 37.70
CA CYS A 69 -6.27 10.26 36.78
C CYS A 69 -5.86 8.95 37.48
N THR A 70 -5.48 8.96 38.76
CA THR A 70 -5.05 7.74 39.47
C THR A 70 -5.89 7.48 40.72
N TYR A 71 -6.79 8.40 41.08
CA TYR A 71 -7.61 8.26 42.28
C TYR A 71 -8.94 7.61 41.89
N PRO A 72 -9.27 6.43 42.43
CA PRO A 72 -10.54 5.76 42.16
C PRO A 72 -11.69 6.48 42.87
N VAL A 73 -12.86 6.49 42.25
CA VAL A 73 -14.09 7.00 42.86
C VAL A 73 -14.56 6.08 43.98
N GLU A 74 -15.10 6.65 45.05
CA GLU A 74 -15.60 5.95 46.24
C GLU A 74 -16.91 6.60 46.72
N GLU A 75 -17.71 5.86 47.48
CA GLU A 75 -19.01 6.33 47.98
C GLU A 75 -18.84 7.55 48.88
N GLY A 76 -19.65 8.59 48.64
CA GLY A 76 -19.62 9.83 49.42
C GLY A 76 -18.42 10.74 49.16
N LEU A 77 -17.61 10.46 48.13
CA LEU A 77 -16.49 11.30 47.72
C LEU A 77 -16.97 12.69 47.29
N GLU A 78 -16.30 13.76 47.74
CA GLU A 78 -16.60 15.14 47.32
C GLU A 78 -15.34 15.81 46.77
N VAL A 79 -15.38 16.17 45.48
CA VAL A 79 -14.25 16.66 44.71
C VAL A 79 -14.49 18.08 44.20
N GLN A 80 -13.52 18.96 44.36
CA GLN A 80 -13.44 20.27 43.74
C GLN A 80 -12.35 20.30 42.68
N THR A 81 -12.72 20.69 41.46
CA THR A 81 -11.78 20.78 40.31
C THR A 81 -11.11 22.15 40.17
N HIS A 82 -11.66 23.18 40.82
CA HIS A 82 -11.24 24.58 40.69
C HIS A 82 -11.24 25.32 42.04
N SER A 83 -10.91 24.62 43.14
CA SER A 83 -10.69 25.31 44.41
C SER A 83 -9.48 26.24 44.34
N PRO A 84 -9.36 27.26 45.22
CA PRO A 84 -8.19 28.13 45.24
C PRO A 84 -6.87 27.36 45.33
N ARG A 85 -6.83 26.27 46.10
CA ARG A 85 -5.64 25.40 46.23
C ARG A 85 -5.31 24.66 44.94
N VAL A 86 -6.33 24.19 44.21
CA VAL A 86 -6.13 23.51 42.92
C VAL A 86 -5.62 24.48 41.86
N ILE A 87 -6.21 25.67 41.78
CA ILE A 87 -5.80 26.71 40.81
C ILE A 87 -4.34 27.10 41.05
N GLU A 88 -3.95 27.36 42.30
CA GLU A 88 -2.56 27.71 42.64
C GLU A 88 -1.60 26.54 42.35
N ALA A 89 -1.96 25.30 42.68
CA ALA A 89 -1.15 24.13 42.33
C ALA A 89 -0.94 24.01 40.80
N ARG A 90 -2.00 24.17 40.02
CA ARG A 90 -1.92 24.11 38.54
C ARG A 90 -1.11 25.27 37.97
N LYS A 91 -1.23 26.49 38.51
CA LYS A 91 -0.39 27.65 38.12
C LYS A 91 1.09 27.36 38.32
N VAL A 92 1.48 26.82 39.47
CA VAL A 92 2.89 26.47 39.73
C VAL A 92 3.38 25.42 38.74
N ILE A 93 2.57 24.37 38.49
CA ILE A 93 2.92 23.30 37.54
C ILE A 93 3.05 23.85 36.11
N LEU A 94 2.08 24.64 35.64
CA LEU A 94 2.11 25.26 34.32
C LEU A 94 3.25 26.25 34.19
N GLY A 95 3.58 27.00 35.25
CA GLY A 95 4.75 27.86 35.29
C GLY A 95 6.05 27.08 35.09
N LEU A 96 6.21 25.95 35.78
CA LEU A 96 7.38 25.07 35.59
C LEU A 96 7.44 24.49 34.16
N LEU A 97 6.30 24.07 33.62
CA LEU A 97 6.22 23.53 32.25
C LEU A 97 6.54 24.60 31.20
N LEU A 98 6.00 25.81 31.36
CA LEU A 98 6.24 26.95 30.47
C LEU A 98 7.71 27.39 30.55
N SER A 99 8.32 27.42 31.75
CA SER A 99 9.74 27.73 31.91
C SER A 99 10.67 26.70 31.26
N ARG A 100 10.26 25.44 31.17
CA ARG A 100 11.01 24.41 30.44
C ARG A 100 10.79 24.48 28.93
N THR A 101 9.55 24.75 28.51
CA THR A 101 9.12 24.63 27.10
C THR A 101 8.43 25.91 26.63
N PRO A 102 9.13 27.06 26.62
CA PRO A 102 8.50 28.37 26.44
C PRO A 102 7.88 28.57 25.07
N ASN A 103 8.34 27.83 24.06
CA ASN A 103 7.95 27.96 22.66
C ASN A 103 6.94 26.89 22.19
N VAL A 104 6.38 26.07 23.10
CA VAL A 104 5.40 25.04 22.74
C VAL A 104 3.97 25.61 22.83
N PRO A 105 3.22 25.73 21.70
CA PRO A 105 1.90 26.38 21.69
C PRO A 105 0.90 25.75 22.67
N LEU A 106 0.86 24.42 22.75
CA LEU A 106 -0.01 23.70 23.69
C LEU A 106 0.21 24.14 25.14
N ILE A 107 1.47 24.34 25.55
CA ILE A 107 1.80 24.73 26.93
C ILE A 107 1.51 26.22 27.16
N GLN A 108 1.75 27.06 26.15
CA GLN A 108 1.40 28.49 26.20
C GLN A 108 -0.11 28.70 26.35
N ASP A 109 -0.92 27.96 25.60
CA ASP A 109 -2.38 28.07 25.66
C ASP A 109 -2.91 27.61 27.03
N MET A 110 -2.44 26.46 27.52
CA MET A 110 -2.79 25.99 28.87
C MET A 110 -2.33 26.98 29.96
N ALA A 111 -1.14 27.56 29.84
CA ALA A 111 -0.64 28.55 30.82
C ALA A 111 -1.48 29.84 30.80
N ARG A 112 -1.92 30.28 29.62
CA ARG A 112 -2.76 31.48 29.44
C ARG A 112 -4.11 31.35 30.12
N GLU A 113 -4.73 30.17 30.12
CA GLU A 113 -5.98 29.89 30.84
C GLU A 113 -5.87 30.16 32.35
N TYR A 114 -4.67 30.03 32.91
CA TYR A 114 -4.39 30.25 34.33
C TYR A 114 -3.73 31.61 34.61
N GLY A 115 -3.68 32.50 33.60
CA GLY A 115 -3.16 33.86 33.70
C GLY A 115 -1.64 33.97 33.64
N ILE A 116 -0.93 32.96 33.13
CA ILE A 116 0.53 32.94 33.00
C ILE A 116 0.89 33.22 31.53
N THR A 117 1.43 34.40 31.26
CA THR A 117 1.80 34.83 29.90
C THR A 117 3.30 34.70 29.62
N GLU A 118 4.13 34.68 30.66
CA GLU A 118 5.58 34.58 30.55
C GLU A 118 6.12 33.54 31.54
N PRO A 119 7.27 32.88 31.24
CA PRO A 119 7.94 31.95 32.14
C PRO A 119 8.21 32.57 33.54
N PRO A 120 7.60 32.07 34.62
CA PRO A 120 7.82 32.62 35.96
C PRO A 120 9.17 32.18 36.58
N PHE A 121 9.81 31.17 36.00
CA PHE A 121 11.13 30.67 36.40
C PHE A 121 12.15 30.76 35.26
N PRO A 122 13.46 30.78 35.55
CA PRO A 122 14.51 30.82 34.52
C PRO A 122 14.40 29.68 33.49
N THR A 123 14.59 30.02 32.22
CA THR A 123 14.62 29.07 31.10
C THR A 123 16.06 28.72 30.75
N GLU A 124 16.44 27.44 30.83
CA GLU A 124 17.78 26.98 30.45
C GLU A 124 17.92 26.79 28.93
N ASN A 125 16.93 26.14 28.30
CA ASN A 125 16.92 25.86 26.87
C ASN A 125 15.58 26.27 26.25
N PRO A 126 15.52 27.43 25.57
CA PRO A 126 14.30 27.90 24.91
C PRO A 126 13.77 26.97 23.80
N GLU A 127 14.64 26.13 23.22
CA GLU A 127 14.29 25.19 22.14
C GLU A 127 13.82 23.82 22.65
N GLU A 128 13.84 23.59 23.96
CA GLU A 128 13.33 22.34 24.54
C GLU A 128 11.81 22.23 24.31
N LYS A 129 11.39 21.09 23.77
CA LYS A 129 9.97 20.77 23.53
C LYS A 129 9.46 19.69 24.47
N CYS A 130 10.35 18.94 25.13
CA CYS A 130 9.99 17.80 25.96
C CYS A 130 9.55 18.22 27.35
N VAL A 131 8.28 18.00 27.67
CA VAL A 131 7.69 18.22 29.01
C VAL A 131 7.88 17.04 29.98
N LEU A 132 8.67 16.03 29.60
CA LEU A 132 8.95 14.84 30.42
C LEU A 132 7.71 14.09 30.92
N CYS A 133 6.61 14.12 30.16
CA CYS A 133 5.34 13.47 30.52
C CYS A 133 5.37 11.92 30.50
N GLY A 134 6.43 11.32 29.95
CA GLY A 134 6.62 9.87 29.94
C GLY A 134 5.75 9.07 28.96
N ARG A 135 4.78 9.69 28.26
CA ARG A 135 3.88 8.97 27.33
C ARG A 135 4.66 8.14 26.29
N CYS A 136 5.72 8.70 25.72
CA CYS A 136 6.56 8.00 24.74
C CYS A 136 7.29 6.79 25.33
N VAL A 137 7.80 6.89 26.56
CA VAL A 137 8.46 5.80 27.28
C VAL A 137 7.46 4.69 27.59
N ARG A 138 6.29 5.05 28.14
CA ARG A 138 5.22 4.08 28.42
C ARG A 138 4.69 3.43 27.15
N ALA A 139 4.47 4.18 26.08
CA ALA A 139 4.10 3.58 24.79
C ALA A 139 5.15 2.58 24.28
N CYS A 140 6.44 2.91 24.41
CA CYS A 140 7.51 2.01 23.98
C CYS A 140 7.60 0.73 24.83
N HIS A 141 7.38 0.84 26.14
CA HIS A 141 7.48 -0.28 27.09
C HIS A 141 6.20 -1.08 27.24
N GLU A 142 5.06 -0.41 27.46
CA GLU A 142 3.80 -1.03 27.85
C GLU A 142 2.99 -1.46 26.61
N MET A 143 2.97 -0.63 25.56
CA MET A 143 2.16 -0.88 24.36
C MET A 143 2.95 -1.64 23.28
N VAL A 144 4.15 -1.18 22.94
CA VAL A 144 4.97 -1.77 21.87
C VAL A 144 5.81 -2.94 22.38
N LYS A 145 6.09 -3.00 23.70
CA LYS A 145 7.00 -3.98 24.33
C LYS A 145 8.42 -3.97 23.73
N ALA A 146 8.83 -2.87 23.10
CA ALA A 146 10.19 -2.70 22.60
C ALA A 146 11.15 -2.26 23.71
N GLY A 147 10.75 -1.32 24.56
CA GLY A 147 11.63 -0.79 25.61
C GLY A 147 12.89 -0.10 25.08
N ALA A 148 12.80 0.51 23.89
CA ALA A 148 13.93 1.14 23.22
C ALA A 148 14.31 2.52 23.79
N ILE A 149 13.39 3.21 24.48
CA ILE A 149 13.61 4.53 25.08
C ILE A 149 13.17 4.55 26.54
N ASN A 150 13.90 5.29 27.37
CA ASN A 150 13.62 5.46 28.80
C ASN A 150 14.00 6.88 29.26
N PHE A 151 13.71 7.21 30.52
CA PHE A 151 14.27 8.39 31.17
C PHE A 151 15.73 8.15 31.53
N ALA A 152 16.61 8.99 31.00
CA ALA A 152 18.02 9.09 31.38
C ALA A 152 18.23 10.28 32.33
N ASN A 153 19.26 10.19 33.17
CA ASN A 153 19.64 11.19 34.19
C ASN A 153 18.54 11.48 35.24
N ARG A 154 18.78 12.47 36.11
CA ARG A 154 17.87 12.93 37.17
C ARG A 154 17.93 14.46 37.28
N GLY A 155 16.96 15.05 37.97
CA GLY A 155 16.91 16.50 38.18
C GLY A 155 16.70 17.27 36.87
N LEU A 156 17.42 18.38 36.72
CA LEU A 156 17.35 19.27 35.55
C LEU A 156 17.82 18.59 34.26
N ASP A 157 18.81 17.70 34.35
CA ASP A 157 19.39 16.95 33.22
C ASP A 157 18.54 15.79 32.72
N ARG A 158 17.37 15.55 33.32
CA ARG A 158 16.50 14.44 32.97
C ARG A 158 16.01 14.59 31.53
N ARG A 159 16.20 13.54 30.74
CA ARG A 159 15.82 13.51 29.32
C ARG A 159 15.30 12.14 28.91
N VAL A 160 14.52 12.09 27.84
CA VAL A 160 14.07 10.83 27.23
C VAL A 160 15.02 10.45 26.12
N GLY A 161 15.44 9.19 26.09
CA GLY A 161 16.26 8.67 25.00
C GLY A 161 16.59 7.19 25.17
N PRO A 162 17.27 6.59 24.18
CA PRO A 162 17.77 5.24 24.32
C PRO A 162 18.90 5.18 25.37
N PRO A 163 19.25 3.98 25.88
CA PRO A 163 20.37 3.80 26.79
C PRO A 163 21.63 4.51 26.27
N PHE A 164 22.27 5.29 27.15
CA PHE A 164 23.47 6.09 26.84
C PHE A 164 23.29 7.12 25.70
N MET A 165 22.05 7.44 25.31
CA MET A 165 21.73 8.27 24.13
C MET A 165 22.31 7.70 22.81
N GLN A 166 22.54 6.38 22.76
CA GLN A 166 23.10 5.70 21.59
C GLN A 166 22.03 4.94 20.81
N LYS A 167 22.27 4.72 19.51
CA LYS A 167 21.36 3.93 18.67
C LYS A 167 21.24 2.51 19.21
N THR A 168 20.00 2.04 19.32
CA THR A 168 19.69 0.69 19.77
C THR A 168 19.08 -0.13 18.63
N ARG A 169 19.44 -1.40 18.54
CA ARG A 169 18.84 -2.37 17.62
C ARG A 169 17.45 -2.83 18.06
N VAL A 170 17.07 -2.51 19.30
CA VAL A 170 15.76 -2.85 19.88
C VAL A 170 14.65 -1.96 19.30
N CYS A 171 14.97 -0.76 18.84
CA CYS A 171 14.02 0.13 18.20
C CYS A 171 13.62 -0.42 16.82
N ILE A 172 12.34 -0.73 16.64
CA ILE A 172 11.77 -1.23 15.37
C ILE A 172 11.17 -0.11 14.49
N GLY A 173 11.32 1.16 14.87
CA GLY A 173 10.82 2.28 14.07
C GLY A 173 9.29 2.43 14.01
N CYS A 174 8.55 1.84 14.97
CA CYS A 174 7.08 1.81 14.95
C CYS A 174 6.34 3.16 15.04
N GLY A 175 7.01 4.25 15.44
CA GLY A 175 6.39 5.58 15.56
C GLY A 175 5.38 5.79 16.68
N ALA A 176 5.07 4.77 17.49
CA ALA A 176 4.14 4.90 18.62
C ALA A 176 4.51 6.05 19.57
N CYS A 177 5.80 6.23 19.83
CA CYS A 177 6.30 7.29 20.72
C CYS A 177 6.06 8.71 20.19
N THR A 178 6.00 8.90 18.87
CA THR A 178 5.77 10.21 18.25
C THR A 178 4.29 10.55 18.20
N ILE A 179 3.44 9.55 17.94
CA ILE A 179 1.99 9.70 17.92
C ILE A 179 1.46 10.12 19.31
N VAL A 180 1.97 9.52 20.39
CA VAL A 180 1.48 9.83 21.75
C VAL A 180 2.09 11.12 22.34
N CYS A 181 3.05 11.75 21.66
CA CYS A 181 3.76 12.92 22.18
C CYS A 181 2.86 14.18 22.09
N PRO A 182 2.51 14.82 23.22
CA PRO A 182 1.61 15.98 23.19
C PRO A 182 2.27 17.25 22.63
N THR A 183 3.60 17.35 22.69
CA THR A 183 4.34 18.58 22.35
C THR A 183 5.15 18.47 21.06
N GLY A 184 5.12 17.32 20.38
CA GLY A 184 5.98 17.06 19.22
C GLY A 184 7.48 17.01 19.56
N ALA A 185 7.85 16.76 20.81
CA ALA A 185 9.27 16.70 21.22
C ALA A 185 10.03 15.49 20.66
N ILE A 186 9.31 14.42 20.29
CA ILE A 186 9.88 13.26 19.61
C ILE A 186 9.17 13.11 18.27
N GLU A 187 9.96 13.19 17.22
CA GLU A 187 9.50 13.17 15.84
C GLU A 187 10.21 12.02 15.11
N ILE A 188 9.51 11.35 14.20
CA ILE A 188 10.19 10.48 13.23
C ILE A 188 10.76 11.43 12.21
N VAL A 189 12.03 11.78 12.40
CA VAL A 189 12.80 12.43 11.35
C VAL A 189 13.33 11.31 10.47
N LEU A 190 12.61 11.04 9.38
CA LEU A 190 13.15 10.24 8.30
C LEU A 190 14.43 10.93 7.85
N LYS A 191 15.59 10.27 8.02
CA LYS A 191 16.87 10.73 7.45
C LYS A 191 16.55 11.05 5.98
N GLN A 192 16.77 12.27 5.49
CA GLN A 192 16.26 12.80 4.21
C GLN A 192 16.15 11.77 3.05
N ALA A 193 17.09 10.82 2.94
CA ALA A 193 17.01 9.67 2.03
C ALA A 193 15.72 8.81 2.09
N ALA A 194 15.05 8.70 3.25
CA ALA A 194 13.82 7.93 3.44
C ALA A 194 12.54 8.71 3.11
N GLU A 195 12.61 10.04 2.92
CA GLU A 195 11.49 10.76 2.31
C GLU A 195 11.20 10.29 0.88
N TYR A 196 12.17 9.67 0.19
CA TYR A 196 12.06 9.39 -1.24
C TYR A 196 11.42 8.06 -1.59
N LEU A 197 11.51 7.07 -0.71
CA LEU A 197 10.69 5.87 -0.84
C LEU A 197 9.23 6.14 -0.42
N ALA A 198 8.99 7.16 0.42
CA ALA A 198 7.69 7.43 1.03
C ALA A 198 6.89 8.58 0.41
N LYS A 199 7.50 9.50 -0.37
CA LYS A 199 6.78 10.66 -0.93
C LYS A 199 5.69 10.35 -1.96
N PRO A 200 5.72 9.26 -2.75
CA PRO A 200 4.62 8.97 -3.68
C PRO A 200 3.44 8.23 -3.06
N LEU A 201 3.67 7.43 -2.02
CA LEU A 201 2.64 6.58 -1.40
C LEU A 201 2.24 7.04 0.02
N GLY A 202 3.03 7.92 0.64
CA GLY A 202 2.86 8.32 2.03
C GLY A 202 3.11 7.17 3.02
N PRO A 203 3.50 7.45 4.27
CA PRO A 203 3.43 6.42 5.30
C PRO A 203 1.95 6.09 5.55
N THR A 204 1.52 4.86 5.25
CA THR A 204 0.22 4.34 5.67
C THR A 204 0.38 3.63 7.01
N ALA A 205 -0.64 3.76 7.86
CA ALA A 205 -0.73 2.90 9.04
C ALA A 205 -0.96 1.45 8.58
N ALA A 206 -0.56 0.47 9.38
CA ALA A 206 -0.78 -0.95 9.07
C ALA A 206 -2.27 -1.28 8.87
N ILE A 207 -3.16 -0.55 9.54
CA ILE A 207 -4.60 -0.54 9.24
C ILE A 207 -4.92 0.72 8.41
N TYR A 208 -5.44 0.54 7.20
CA TYR A 208 -5.71 1.65 6.29
C TYR A 208 -6.89 1.37 5.36
N VAL A 209 -7.44 2.43 4.77
CA VAL A 209 -8.34 2.35 3.61
C VAL A 209 -7.52 2.73 2.38
N PRO A 210 -7.54 1.95 1.27
CA PRO A 210 -6.64 2.17 0.13
C PRO A 210 -6.63 3.62 -0.39
N PHE A 211 -7.81 4.24 -0.51
CA PHE A 211 -7.98 5.65 -0.83
C PHE A 211 -9.37 6.13 -0.37
N PRO A 212 -9.62 7.45 -0.25
CA PRO A 212 -10.87 7.96 0.34
C PRO A 212 -12.17 7.49 -0.36
N GLN A 213 -12.10 7.16 -1.64
CA GLN A 213 -13.22 6.71 -2.47
C GLN A 213 -13.21 5.20 -2.78
N ALA A 214 -12.48 4.39 -2.00
CA ALA A 214 -12.42 2.95 -2.19
C ALA A 214 -13.81 2.29 -2.11
N ILE A 215 -14.04 1.25 -2.93
CA ILE A 215 -15.29 0.47 -2.98
C ILE A 215 -14.93 -1.03 -2.94
N PRO A 216 -15.40 -1.80 -1.94
CA PRO A 216 -16.11 -1.33 -0.75
C PRO A 216 -15.21 -0.43 0.12
N ARG A 217 -15.80 0.55 0.81
CA ARG A 217 -15.05 1.49 1.67
C ARG A 217 -14.78 0.88 3.05
N VAL A 218 -14.02 -0.21 3.05
CA VAL A 218 -13.66 -0.96 4.25
C VAL A 218 -12.16 -0.83 4.53
N PRO A 219 -11.74 -0.72 5.80
CA PRO A 219 -10.33 -0.77 6.16
C PRO A 219 -9.79 -2.19 6.02
N VAL A 220 -8.51 -2.30 5.68
CA VAL A 220 -7.76 -3.54 5.64
C VAL A 220 -6.57 -3.44 6.60
N ILE A 221 -6.14 -4.58 7.16
CA ILE A 221 -4.93 -4.68 7.95
C ILE A 221 -3.86 -5.37 7.10
N ASP A 222 -2.79 -4.67 6.80
CA ASP A 222 -1.59 -5.26 6.21
C ASP A 222 -0.84 -6.05 7.29
N THR A 223 -0.83 -7.37 7.13
CA THR A 223 -0.21 -8.32 8.04
C THR A 223 1.31 -8.20 8.07
N ASP A 224 1.94 -7.77 6.96
CA ASP A 224 3.40 -7.61 6.85
C ASP A 224 3.89 -6.33 7.53
N ALA A 225 3.02 -5.33 7.64
CA ALA A 225 3.28 -4.07 8.37
C ALA A 225 2.84 -4.13 9.84
N CYS A 226 1.77 -4.87 10.16
CA CYS A 226 1.15 -4.88 11.48
C CYS A 226 2.03 -5.53 12.54
N ILE A 227 2.35 -4.78 13.60
CA ILE A 227 3.21 -5.25 14.70
C ILE A 227 2.67 -6.54 15.33
N ARG A 228 1.35 -6.69 15.46
CA ARG A 228 0.74 -7.90 16.05
C ARG A 228 1.06 -9.16 15.26
N PHE A 229 0.95 -9.12 13.93
CA PHE A 229 1.24 -10.26 13.06
C PHE A 229 2.76 -10.48 12.91
N ARG A 230 3.54 -9.40 12.92
CA ARG A 230 5.02 -9.47 12.93
C ARG A 230 5.63 -9.96 14.26
N GLN A 231 4.87 -10.03 15.35
CA GLN A 231 5.35 -10.48 16.66
C GLN A 231 5.50 -12.00 16.78
N ASN A 232 5.07 -12.77 15.77
CA ASN A 232 5.28 -14.22 15.68
C ASN A 232 6.78 -14.61 15.83
N ASP A 233 7.70 -13.75 15.42
CA ASP A 233 9.15 -13.97 15.53
C ASP A 233 9.72 -13.84 16.96
N ARG A 234 8.93 -13.41 17.95
CA ARG A 234 9.42 -13.04 19.30
C ARG A 234 8.80 -13.80 20.46
N THR A 235 7.74 -14.55 20.23
CA THR A 235 6.87 -15.13 21.29
C THR A 235 6.59 -16.62 21.10
N GLU A 236 7.43 -17.34 20.33
CA GLU A 236 7.25 -18.77 20.05
C GLU A 236 5.84 -19.12 19.50
N GLY A 237 5.22 -18.17 18.79
CA GLY A 237 3.94 -18.38 18.10
C GLY A 237 2.67 -18.07 18.91
N GLU A 238 2.77 -17.58 20.15
CA GLU A 238 1.58 -17.14 20.89
C GLU A 238 1.26 -15.65 20.67
N ILE A 239 0.11 -15.36 20.05
CA ILE A 239 -0.45 -14.01 19.82
C ILE A 239 -1.06 -13.42 21.13
N SER A 240 -0.71 -14.00 22.28
CA SER A 240 -1.34 -13.77 23.58
C SER A 240 -0.76 -12.58 24.37
N ASP A 241 -0.12 -11.60 23.73
CA ASP A 241 0.28 -10.33 24.38
C ASP A 241 0.64 -9.21 23.37
N ALA A 242 0.02 -9.27 22.20
CA ALA A 242 0.39 -8.46 21.04
C ALA A 242 -0.44 -7.16 20.89
N CYS A 243 0.10 -6.18 20.15
CA CYS A 243 -0.53 -4.86 19.93
C CYS A 243 -2.01 -4.98 19.50
N GLY A 244 -2.94 -4.45 20.29
CA GLY A 244 -4.38 -4.46 20.02
C GLY A 244 -5.01 -3.06 19.91
N ALA A 245 -4.19 -2.02 19.74
CA ALA A 245 -4.62 -0.62 19.86
C ALA A 245 -5.79 -0.27 18.93
N CYS A 246 -5.77 -0.76 17.69
CA CYS A 246 -6.86 -0.53 16.74
C CYS A 246 -8.18 -1.18 17.20
N ALA A 247 -8.14 -2.39 17.78
CA ALA A 247 -9.32 -3.05 18.31
C ALA A 247 -9.90 -2.32 19.54
N MET A 248 -9.03 -1.80 20.43
CA MET A 248 -9.47 -1.05 21.62
C MET A 248 -10.24 0.24 21.28
N VAL A 249 -9.90 0.89 20.16
CA VAL A 249 -10.56 2.14 19.73
C VAL A 249 -11.71 1.89 18.73
N CYS A 250 -11.90 0.66 18.27
CA CYS A 250 -12.94 0.33 17.31
C CYS A 250 -14.28 0.12 18.03
N GLU A 251 -15.09 1.17 18.12
CA GLU A 251 -16.43 1.12 18.73
C GLU A 251 -17.34 0.07 18.07
N GLY A 252 -17.18 -0.15 16.77
CA GLY A 252 -17.94 -1.15 16.02
C GLY A 252 -17.54 -2.60 16.28
N GLY A 253 -16.44 -2.86 17.02
CA GLY A 253 -15.97 -4.21 17.32
C GLY A 253 -15.60 -5.04 16.09
N ALA A 254 -15.33 -4.40 14.94
CA ALA A 254 -15.16 -5.06 13.65
C ALA A 254 -13.79 -5.73 13.44
N ILE A 255 -12.81 -5.44 14.30
CA ILE A 255 -11.45 -5.95 14.14
C ILE A 255 -11.35 -7.37 14.70
N ASN A 256 -11.19 -8.34 13.79
CA ASN A 256 -10.97 -9.74 14.12
C ASN A 256 -9.57 -10.17 13.66
N PHE A 257 -8.65 -10.41 14.60
CA PHE A 257 -7.29 -10.87 14.29
C PHE A 257 -7.19 -12.38 14.01
N GLU A 258 -8.27 -13.13 14.24
CA GLU A 258 -8.34 -14.58 14.03
C GLU A 258 -9.00 -14.92 12.69
N GLN A 259 -9.43 -13.92 11.91
CA GLN A 259 -10.03 -14.12 10.60
C GLN A 259 -9.07 -14.95 9.71
N GLN A 260 -9.60 -16.03 9.16
CA GLN A 260 -8.88 -16.94 8.27
C GLN A 260 -9.30 -16.74 6.82
N GLU A 261 -8.46 -17.20 5.91
CA GLU A 261 -8.81 -17.33 4.51
C GLU A 261 -9.98 -18.31 4.35
N GLU A 262 -10.96 -17.94 3.53
CA GLU A 262 -12.11 -18.78 3.18
C GLU A 262 -11.98 -19.20 1.71
N ILE A 263 -12.07 -20.51 1.46
CA ILE A 263 -12.10 -21.04 0.10
C ILE A 263 -13.56 -21.11 -0.34
N LEU A 264 -13.90 -20.33 -1.35
CA LEU A 264 -15.22 -20.34 -1.99
C LEU A 264 -15.17 -21.20 -3.26
N GLU A 265 -16.02 -22.21 -3.33
CA GLU A 265 -16.22 -23.02 -4.53
C GLU A 265 -17.34 -22.40 -5.38
N LEU A 266 -17.02 -21.99 -6.60
CA LEU A 266 -17.94 -21.33 -7.53
C LEU A 266 -17.96 -22.06 -8.87
N ASP A 267 -19.14 -22.53 -9.28
CA ASP A 267 -19.35 -23.09 -10.61
C ASP A 267 -19.55 -21.95 -11.63
N VAL A 268 -18.58 -21.80 -12.53
CA VAL A 268 -18.59 -20.73 -13.55
C VAL A 268 -18.43 -21.30 -14.96
N GLY A 269 -19.20 -20.75 -15.92
CA GLY A 269 -19.14 -21.16 -17.33
C GLY A 269 -18.17 -20.35 -18.19
N ALA A 270 -17.70 -19.20 -17.70
CA ALA A 270 -16.76 -18.32 -18.39
C ALA A 270 -15.90 -17.53 -17.38
N ILE A 271 -14.66 -17.26 -17.76
CA ILE A 271 -13.68 -16.53 -16.94
C ILE A 271 -13.11 -15.38 -17.78
N ILE A 272 -13.04 -14.17 -17.20
CA ILE A 272 -12.41 -13.00 -17.84
C ILE A 272 -11.20 -12.60 -17.01
N VAL A 273 -10.01 -12.73 -17.59
CA VAL A 273 -8.75 -12.30 -16.97
C VAL A 273 -8.57 -10.80 -17.23
N ALA A 274 -8.57 -10.01 -16.16
CA ALA A 274 -8.44 -8.56 -16.18
C ALA A 274 -7.45 -8.05 -15.12
N THR A 275 -6.35 -8.77 -14.90
CA THR A 275 -5.37 -8.55 -13.81
C THR A 275 -4.45 -7.33 -14.01
N GLY A 276 -4.74 -6.48 -14.99
CA GLY A 276 -4.06 -5.20 -15.16
C GLY A 276 -2.63 -5.32 -15.68
N PHE A 277 -1.70 -4.57 -15.09
CA PHE A 277 -0.30 -4.49 -15.52
C PHE A 277 0.60 -4.19 -14.30
N GLU A 278 1.90 -4.37 -14.46
CA GLU A 278 2.89 -3.96 -13.46
C GLU A 278 3.68 -2.73 -13.92
N ARG A 279 4.06 -1.87 -12.98
CA ARG A 279 4.92 -0.73 -13.28
C ARG A 279 6.38 -1.20 -13.46
N PRO A 280 7.07 -0.85 -14.55
CA PRO A 280 8.50 -1.11 -14.68
C PRO A 280 9.27 -0.40 -13.57
N ASN A 281 10.26 -1.08 -12.99
CA ASN A 281 11.15 -0.47 -12.00
C ASN A 281 12.25 0.36 -12.69
N PRO A 282 12.21 1.71 -12.65
CA PRO A 282 13.21 2.54 -13.30
C PRO A 282 14.58 2.48 -12.60
N GLY A 283 14.68 1.92 -11.39
CA GLY A 283 15.96 1.66 -10.71
C GLY A 283 16.85 0.66 -11.45
N LEU A 284 16.29 -0.13 -12.36
CA LEU A 284 17.05 -1.00 -13.28
C LEU A 284 17.75 -0.22 -14.41
N LEU A 285 17.46 1.08 -14.55
CA LEU A 285 18.03 1.99 -15.53
C LEU A 285 18.87 3.06 -14.79
N PRO A 286 20.06 2.70 -14.29
CA PRO A 286 20.85 3.54 -13.39
C PRO A 286 21.27 4.88 -14.01
N GLN A 287 21.30 4.99 -15.34
CA GLN A 287 21.60 6.22 -16.06
C GLN A 287 20.61 7.36 -15.75
N TYR A 288 19.39 7.04 -15.33
CA TYR A 288 18.39 8.04 -14.95
C TYR A 288 18.49 8.46 -13.49
N GLY A 289 19.33 7.81 -12.68
CA GLY A 289 19.56 8.18 -11.29
C GLY A 289 18.34 8.05 -10.37
N TYR A 290 17.33 7.27 -10.76
CA TYR A 290 16.18 6.94 -9.92
C TYR A 290 16.61 6.24 -8.62
N GLY A 291 16.03 6.64 -7.48
CA GLY A 291 16.40 6.15 -6.15
C GLY A 291 17.74 6.67 -5.59
N LYS A 292 18.63 7.17 -6.46
CA LYS A 292 19.84 7.90 -6.06
C LYS A 292 19.55 9.38 -5.88
N TYR A 293 18.88 9.96 -6.87
CA TYR A 293 18.54 11.36 -6.88
C TYR A 293 17.11 11.54 -6.45
N PRO A 294 16.87 12.48 -5.53
CA PRO A 294 15.62 12.41 -4.84
C PRO A 294 14.47 13.13 -5.56
N ASP A 295 14.80 14.12 -6.39
CA ASP A 295 13.88 14.82 -7.27
C ASP A 295 13.76 14.15 -8.66
N VAL A 296 14.18 12.89 -8.78
CA VAL A 296 13.91 12.03 -9.93
C VAL A 296 12.79 11.07 -9.55
N LEU A 297 11.61 11.29 -10.13
CA LEU A 297 10.38 10.57 -9.85
C LEU A 297 9.98 9.70 -11.04
N ASP A 298 9.24 8.63 -10.80
CA ASP A 298 8.48 7.96 -11.85
C ASP A 298 7.14 8.67 -12.11
N SER A 299 6.56 8.43 -13.29
CA SER A 299 5.32 9.11 -13.69
C SER A 299 4.11 8.82 -12.80
N MET A 300 4.03 7.64 -12.18
CA MET A 300 2.97 7.31 -11.24
C MET A 300 3.19 7.97 -9.87
N GLU A 301 4.45 8.18 -9.49
CA GLU A 301 4.78 8.99 -8.32
C GLU A 301 4.35 10.45 -8.52
N PHE A 302 4.60 10.99 -9.70
CA PHE A 302 4.13 12.32 -10.08
C PHE A 302 2.60 12.41 -10.13
N GLU A 303 1.89 11.38 -10.60
CA GLU A 303 0.41 11.33 -10.50
C GLU A 303 -0.06 11.47 -9.06
N ARG A 304 0.55 10.74 -8.12
CA ARG A 304 0.16 10.81 -6.70
C ARG A 304 0.41 12.19 -6.11
N LEU A 305 1.54 12.80 -6.45
CA LEU A 305 1.91 14.13 -5.99
C LEU A 305 1.03 15.24 -6.60
N SER A 306 0.57 15.08 -7.84
CA SER A 306 -0.40 15.99 -8.46
C SER A 306 -1.86 15.70 -8.08
N ASN A 307 -2.16 14.57 -7.43
CA ASN A 307 -3.52 14.23 -7.02
C ASN A 307 -3.97 15.04 -5.79
N ALA A 308 -5.19 15.59 -5.81
CA ALA A 308 -5.74 16.37 -4.69
C ALA A 308 -5.94 15.55 -3.40
N ALA A 309 -6.24 14.25 -3.53
CA ALA A 309 -6.25 13.28 -2.43
C ALA A 309 -4.89 12.55 -2.29
N GLY A 310 -3.85 13.11 -2.90
CA GLY A 310 -2.46 12.67 -2.78
C GLY A 310 -1.81 13.08 -1.46
N PRO A 311 -0.61 12.54 -1.16
CA PRO A 311 0.13 12.86 0.06
C PRO A 311 0.47 14.35 0.19
N THR A 312 0.64 15.06 -0.94
CA THR A 312 0.93 16.50 -0.98
C THR A 312 -0.31 17.36 -1.25
N LYS A 313 -1.52 16.77 -1.18
CA LYS A 313 -2.81 17.45 -1.47
C LYS A 313 -2.82 18.17 -2.83
N GLY A 314 -2.10 17.62 -3.82
CA GLY A 314 -2.00 18.14 -5.18
C GLY A 314 -0.93 19.22 -5.35
N GLN A 315 -0.13 19.52 -4.33
CA GLN A 315 1.00 20.43 -4.47
C GLN A 315 2.18 19.71 -5.13
N ILE A 316 2.71 20.32 -6.20
CA ILE A 316 3.91 19.83 -6.86
C ILE A 316 5.13 20.46 -6.21
N LEU A 317 5.82 19.69 -5.39
CA LEU A 317 6.95 20.14 -4.60
C LEU A 317 8.17 19.29 -4.91
N THR A 318 9.32 19.94 -5.03
CA THR A 318 10.61 19.30 -4.86
C THR A 318 10.73 18.77 -3.46
N SER A 319 11.77 18.02 -3.29
CA SER A 319 11.98 17.22 -2.14
C SER A 319 12.38 17.97 -0.88
N ASP A 320 12.97 19.14 -1.04
CA ASP A 320 13.17 20.12 0.01
C ASP A 320 11.94 21.04 0.22
N GLY A 321 10.79 20.70 -0.38
CA GLY A 321 9.52 21.37 -0.17
C GLY A 321 9.32 22.64 -1.00
N ARG A 322 10.18 22.90 -1.98
CA ARG A 322 10.05 24.08 -2.87
C ARG A 322 9.19 23.76 -4.08
N VAL A 323 8.59 24.79 -4.68
CA VAL A 323 7.93 24.62 -5.99
C VAL A 323 9.01 24.56 -7.07
N PRO A 324 9.08 23.49 -7.91
CA PRO A 324 10.06 23.40 -8.98
C PRO A 324 9.82 24.52 -10.01
N LYS A 325 10.90 25.13 -10.51
CA LYS A 325 10.85 26.14 -11.58
C LYS A 325 11.16 25.57 -12.95
N ALA A 326 11.82 24.40 -13.01
CA ALA A 326 12.08 23.67 -14.24
C ALA A 326 11.87 22.16 -14.04
N ILE A 327 11.13 21.52 -14.94
CA ILE A 327 10.76 20.10 -14.87
C ILE A 327 11.03 19.43 -16.22
N ALA A 328 11.72 18.29 -16.22
CA ALA A 328 11.92 17.49 -17.43
C ALA A 328 11.17 16.15 -17.35
N PHE A 329 10.41 15.83 -18.39
CA PHE A 329 9.76 14.53 -18.60
C PHE A 329 10.59 13.73 -19.61
N ILE A 330 11.02 12.52 -19.21
CA ILE A 330 11.80 11.62 -20.08
C ILE A 330 10.88 10.49 -20.56
N HIS A 331 10.65 10.43 -21.87
CA HIS A 331 9.79 9.41 -22.49
C HIS A 331 10.49 8.06 -22.63
N CYS A 332 9.68 7.03 -22.87
CA CYS A 332 10.15 5.68 -23.22
C CYS A 332 11.07 5.05 -22.14
N VAL A 333 10.87 5.38 -20.86
CA VAL A 333 11.65 4.76 -19.79
C VAL A 333 11.14 3.33 -19.58
N GLY A 334 12.00 2.34 -19.83
CA GLY A 334 11.62 0.92 -19.79
C GLY A 334 10.74 0.48 -20.97
N SER A 335 10.79 1.18 -22.11
CA SER A 335 10.06 0.82 -23.34
C SER A 335 10.84 1.26 -24.58
N ARG A 336 10.67 0.54 -25.69
CA ARG A 336 11.44 0.75 -26.93
C ARG A 336 12.95 0.76 -26.65
N ASP A 337 13.39 -0.16 -25.82
CA ASP A 337 14.76 -0.32 -25.36
C ASP A 337 15.18 -1.80 -25.46
N GLU A 338 16.25 -2.09 -26.19
CA GLU A 338 16.79 -3.45 -26.36
C GLU A 338 17.38 -4.01 -25.05
N HIS A 339 17.73 -3.15 -24.09
CA HIS A 339 18.21 -3.54 -22.76
C HIS A 339 17.10 -3.64 -21.71
N ALA A 340 15.86 -3.32 -22.08
CA ALA A 340 14.68 -3.50 -21.25
C ALA A 340 13.54 -4.13 -22.08
N ASN A 341 12.54 -3.34 -22.48
CA ASN A 341 11.41 -3.82 -23.26
C ASN A 341 11.44 -3.26 -24.69
N ARG A 342 11.36 -4.13 -25.70
CA ARG A 342 11.39 -3.75 -27.13
C ARG A 342 10.09 -3.10 -27.62
N TYR A 343 8.99 -3.31 -26.93
CA TYR A 343 7.67 -2.79 -27.29
C TYR A 343 7.45 -1.35 -26.81
N CYS A 344 6.41 -0.70 -27.36
CA CYS A 344 5.94 0.61 -26.91
C CYS A 344 4.80 0.42 -25.91
N SER A 345 4.85 1.14 -24.79
CA SER A 345 3.79 1.10 -23.77
C SER A 345 2.52 1.90 -24.11
N ARG A 346 2.44 2.49 -25.32
CA ARG A 346 1.29 3.21 -25.92
C ARG A 346 0.77 4.45 -25.19
N VAL A 347 0.76 4.48 -23.87
CA VAL A 347 0.15 5.54 -23.05
C VAL A 347 1.13 6.62 -22.59
N CYS A 348 2.44 6.31 -22.61
CA CYS A 348 3.44 7.16 -21.96
C CYS A 348 3.57 8.56 -22.56
N CYS A 349 3.41 8.71 -23.87
CA CYS A 349 3.38 10.04 -24.47
C CYS A 349 2.19 10.87 -23.97
N MET A 350 1.01 10.27 -23.88
CA MET A 350 -0.21 11.00 -23.52
C MET A 350 -0.25 11.37 -22.04
N HIS A 351 0.11 10.45 -21.15
CA HIS A 351 0.13 10.80 -19.73
C HIS A 351 1.28 11.75 -19.39
N ALA A 352 2.42 11.71 -20.10
CA ALA A 352 3.49 12.70 -19.96
C ALA A 352 2.96 14.10 -20.30
N MET A 353 2.33 14.27 -21.46
CA MET A 353 1.75 15.55 -21.87
C MET A 353 0.65 16.03 -20.91
N LYS A 354 -0.17 15.11 -20.39
CA LYS A 354 -1.16 15.42 -19.35
C LYS A 354 -0.50 15.91 -18.07
N GLN A 355 0.55 15.24 -17.62
CA GLN A 355 1.29 15.62 -16.42
C GLN A 355 2.05 16.93 -16.64
N ALA A 356 2.61 17.17 -17.82
CA ALA A 356 3.26 18.41 -18.20
C ALA A 356 2.28 19.59 -18.20
N HIS A 357 1.07 19.41 -18.73
CA HIS A 357 -0.03 20.38 -18.63
C HIS A 357 -0.32 20.75 -17.16
N ILE A 358 -0.54 19.75 -16.31
CA ILE A 358 -0.82 19.95 -14.88
C ILE A 358 0.37 20.63 -14.18
N ALA A 359 1.59 20.23 -14.52
CA ALA A 359 2.81 20.81 -13.98
C ALA A 359 2.88 22.30 -14.32
N LYS A 360 2.68 22.66 -15.60
CA LYS A 360 2.70 24.04 -16.08
C LYS A 360 1.62 24.88 -15.41
N GLU A 361 0.39 24.38 -15.35
CA GLU A 361 -0.76 25.06 -14.74
C GLU A 361 -0.53 25.37 -13.26
N ARG A 362 -0.02 24.40 -12.49
CA ARG A 362 0.07 24.52 -11.02
C ARG A 362 1.34 25.19 -10.51
N THR A 363 2.43 25.11 -11.26
CA THR A 363 3.74 25.60 -10.81
C THR A 363 4.21 26.83 -11.60
N GLY A 364 3.73 27.02 -12.83
CA GLY A 364 4.27 28.00 -13.76
C GLY A 364 5.69 27.66 -14.26
N ALA A 365 6.21 26.46 -13.98
CA ALA A 365 7.55 26.03 -14.33
C ALA A 365 7.82 26.02 -15.84
N ASP A 366 9.09 26.07 -16.22
CA ASP A 366 9.52 25.66 -17.54
C ASP A 366 9.49 24.13 -17.63
N VAL A 367 8.69 23.60 -18.57
CA VAL A 367 8.45 22.16 -18.69
C VAL A 367 8.99 21.68 -20.02
N TYR A 368 9.78 20.60 -19.95
CA TYR A 368 10.49 20.03 -21.09
C TYR A 368 10.09 18.57 -21.29
N GLU A 369 9.76 18.20 -22.52
CA GLU A 369 9.38 16.85 -22.93
C GLU A 369 10.50 16.27 -23.80
N LEU A 370 11.27 15.30 -23.29
CA LEU A 370 12.35 14.63 -24.01
C LEU A 370 11.84 13.32 -24.63
N TYR A 371 11.68 13.31 -25.95
CA TYR A 371 10.98 12.24 -26.66
C TYR A 371 11.72 11.77 -27.93
N MET A 372 11.37 10.56 -28.40
CA MET A 372 11.78 10.06 -29.72
C MET A 372 10.73 10.37 -30.79
N ASP A 373 9.51 9.90 -30.52
CA ASP A 373 8.30 10.17 -31.32
C ASP A 373 7.13 10.42 -30.35
N ILE A 374 6.30 11.43 -30.63
CA ILE A 374 5.02 11.61 -29.92
C ILE A 374 3.98 10.70 -30.57
N ARG A 375 3.38 9.81 -29.77
CA ARG A 375 2.38 8.84 -30.23
C ARG A 375 0.99 9.21 -29.75
N ALA A 376 0.43 10.27 -30.34
CA ALA A 376 -0.88 10.81 -30.04
C ALA A 376 -1.98 10.24 -30.97
N PHE A 377 -2.17 8.91 -30.94
CA PHE A 377 -2.95 8.19 -31.98
C PHE A 377 -4.48 8.10 -31.75
N GLY A 378 -4.95 8.45 -30.55
CA GLY A 378 -6.38 8.39 -30.19
C GLY A 378 -7.17 9.60 -30.69
N LYS A 379 -8.51 9.52 -30.64
CA LYS A 379 -9.38 10.66 -30.99
C LYS A 379 -9.13 11.82 -30.04
N GLY A 380 -8.80 13.00 -30.56
CA GLY A 380 -8.52 14.18 -29.75
C GLY A 380 -7.09 14.24 -29.19
N TYR A 381 -6.24 13.25 -29.47
CA TYR A 381 -4.91 13.16 -28.86
C TYR A 381 -3.92 14.09 -29.55
N GLU A 382 -3.97 14.20 -30.87
CA GLU A 382 -3.14 15.16 -31.62
C GLU A 382 -3.54 16.60 -31.27
N GLU A 383 -4.84 16.87 -31.16
CA GLU A 383 -5.35 18.18 -30.75
C GLU A 383 -4.93 18.53 -29.31
N PHE A 384 -4.81 17.52 -28.44
CA PHE A 384 -4.25 17.71 -27.11
C PHE A 384 -2.75 17.99 -27.15
N TYR A 385 -1.99 17.30 -28.00
CA TYR A 385 -0.57 17.58 -28.22
C TYR A 385 -0.35 19.03 -28.70
N GLU A 386 -1.10 19.48 -29.72
CA GLU A 386 -1.05 20.86 -30.20
C GLU A 386 -1.40 21.88 -29.10
N ARG A 387 -2.39 21.57 -28.27
CA ARG A 387 -2.79 22.43 -27.15
C ARG A 387 -1.64 22.58 -26.14
N VAL A 388 -1.03 21.48 -25.72
CA VAL A 388 0.07 21.45 -24.75
C VAL A 388 1.27 22.24 -25.29
N GLN A 389 1.54 22.20 -26.60
CA GLN A 389 2.54 23.06 -27.23
C GLN A 389 2.19 24.55 -27.11
N ARG A 390 0.93 24.94 -27.36
CA ARG A 390 0.46 26.34 -27.25
C ARG A 390 0.52 26.88 -25.82
N GLU A 391 0.52 26.00 -24.81
CA GLU A 391 0.69 26.36 -23.39
C GLU A 391 2.17 26.64 -23.02
N GLY A 392 3.10 26.53 -23.97
CA GLY A 392 4.51 26.85 -23.78
C GLY A 392 5.34 25.72 -23.18
N ILE A 393 4.89 24.47 -23.35
CA ILE A 393 5.66 23.26 -23.01
C ILE A 393 6.62 22.95 -24.17
N ILE A 394 7.89 22.69 -23.85
CA ILE A 394 8.98 22.60 -24.81
C ILE A 394 9.25 21.14 -25.17
N PHE A 395 9.04 20.78 -26.42
CA PHE A 395 9.27 19.43 -26.93
C PHE A 395 10.65 19.32 -27.56
N ILE A 396 11.49 18.44 -27.02
CA ILE A 396 12.86 18.22 -27.48
C ILE A 396 12.95 16.80 -28.04
N ARG A 397 13.21 16.71 -29.35
CA ARG A 397 13.37 15.42 -30.02
C ARG A 397 14.75 14.86 -29.72
N GLY A 398 14.84 14.09 -28.66
CA GLY A 398 16.06 13.53 -28.11
C GLY A 398 15.75 12.66 -26.92
N ARG A 399 16.18 11.39 -26.94
CA ARG A 399 16.07 10.54 -25.76
C ARG A 399 17.01 11.09 -24.69
N GLY A 400 16.51 11.31 -23.47
CA GLY A 400 17.35 11.60 -22.32
C GLY A 400 18.38 10.48 -22.14
N ALA A 401 19.66 10.82 -22.20
CA ALA A 401 20.76 9.87 -22.14
C ALA A 401 21.13 9.56 -20.69
N GLU A 402 21.22 10.60 -19.85
CA GLU A 402 21.68 10.50 -18.48
C GLU A 402 21.10 11.64 -17.63
N VAL A 403 20.83 11.37 -16.35
CA VAL A 403 20.55 12.39 -15.34
C VAL A 403 21.68 12.40 -14.32
N VAL A 404 22.28 13.57 -14.09
CA VAL A 404 23.33 13.78 -13.09
C VAL A 404 22.99 14.94 -12.18
N GLN A 405 23.66 15.03 -11.04
CA GLN A 405 23.58 16.20 -10.16
C GLN A 405 24.90 16.98 -10.21
N VAL A 406 24.83 18.25 -10.60
CA VAL A 406 25.99 19.16 -10.71
C VAL A 406 25.69 20.42 -9.89
N GLY A 407 26.55 20.76 -8.94
CA GLY A 407 26.35 21.94 -8.10
C GLY A 407 25.04 21.93 -7.30
N GLY A 408 24.55 20.74 -6.91
CA GLY A 408 23.30 20.58 -6.18
C GLY A 408 22.03 20.55 -7.03
N ARG A 409 22.11 20.83 -8.34
CA ARG A 409 20.95 20.82 -9.27
C ARG A 409 20.97 19.60 -10.19
N LEU A 410 19.80 19.10 -10.56
CA LEU A 410 19.69 18.02 -11.55
C LEU A 410 19.99 18.56 -12.95
N VAL A 411 20.64 17.74 -13.77
CA VAL A 411 21.00 18.05 -15.13
C VAL A 411 20.70 16.85 -16.00
N VAL A 412 19.81 17.03 -16.98
CA VAL A 412 19.50 16.03 -18.00
C VAL A 412 20.45 16.25 -19.18
N LYS A 413 21.20 15.23 -19.55
CA LYS A 413 22.01 15.20 -20.77
C LYS A 413 21.22 14.49 -21.86
N ALA A 414 21.13 15.11 -23.03
CA ALA A 414 20.48 14.54 -24.19
C ALA A 414 21.17 15.04 -25.47
N GLU A 415 20.73 14.53 -26.62
CA GLU A 415 21.03 15.12 -27.92
C GLU A 415 19.73 15.64 -28.51
N ASP A 416 19.68 16.92 -28.88
CA ASP A 416 18.58 17.44 -29.68
C ASP A 416 18.83 17.09 -31.15
N THR A 417 18.13 16.07 -31.62
CA THR A 417 18.24 15.56 -32.99
C THR A 417 17.65 16.51 -34.03
N GLY A 418 16.82 17.48 -33.62
CA GLY A 418 16.28 18.50 -34.51
C GLY A 418 17.36 19.48 -34.98
N ILE A 419 18.36 19.75 -34.13
CA ILE A 419 19.49 20.64 -34.43
C ILE A 419 20.85 19.93 -34.49
N GLY A 420 20.90 18.64 -34.16
CA GLY A 420 22.10 17.80 -34.16
C GLY A 420 23.15 18.24 -33.13
N ARG A 421 22.74 18.64 -31.92
CA ARG A 421 23.65 19.13 -30.88
C ARG A 421 23.40 18.47 -29.53
N PRO A 422 24.47 18.24 -28.74
CA PRO A 422 24.32 17.89 -27.33
C PRO A 422 23.58 18.99 -26.56
N LEU A 423 22.68 18.56 -25.69
CA LEU A 423 21.90 19.39 -24.79
C LEU A 423 22.25 19.05 -23.34
N ILE A 424 22.48 20.10 -22.54
CA ILE A 424 22.66 20.01 -21.10
C ILE A 424 21.56 20.87 -20.47
N LEU A 425 20.57 20.21 -19.86
CA LEU A 425 19.35 20.85 -19.39
C LEU A 425 19.29 20.81 -17.85
N PRO A 426 19.60 21.93 -17.15
CA PRO A 426 19.46 22.01 -15.71
C PRO A 426 17.99 22.12 -15.30
N VAL A 427 17.54 21.25 -14.40
CA VAL A 427 16.16 21.19 -13.91
C VAL A 427 16.11 21.00 -12.40
N ASP A 428 14.96 21.28 -11.80
CA ASP A 428 14.71 21.08 -10.38
C ASP A 428 14.08 19.71 -10.10
N MET A 429 13.38 19.14 -11.09
CA MET A 429 12.73 17.84 -11.01
C MET A 429 12.79 17.11 -12.36
N VAL A 430 12.95 15.78 -12.31
CA VAL A 430 12.85 14.91 -13.48
C VAL A 430 11.73 13.89 -13.26
N VAL A 431 10.88 13.70 -14.24
CA VAL A 431 9.83 12.69 -14.25
C VAL A 431 10.12 11.64 -15.33
N LEU A 432 10.31 10.41 -14.90
CA LEU A 432 10.54 9.25 -15.76
C LEU A 432 9.20 8.67 -16.20
N CYS A 433 8.88 8.81 -17.48
CA CYS A 433 7.64 8.30 -18.06
C CYS A 433 7.80 6.80 -18.33
N THR A 434 7.64 6.03 -17.25
CA THR A 434 7.76 4.58 -17.23
C THR A 434 6.67 3.91 -18.05
N GLY A 435 7.03 2.78 -18.67
CA GLY A 435 6.11 1.98 -19.47
C GLY A 435 5.13 1.13 -18.64
N MET A 436 4.63 0.07 -19.25
CA MET A 436 3.82 -0.98 -18.63
C MET A 436 4.51 -2.32 -18.84
N ASN A 437 4.69 -3.08 -17.76
CA ASN A 437 5.12 -4.48 -17.80
C ASN A 437 3.89 -5.40 -17.67
N PRO A 438 4.01 -6.67 -18.05
CA PRO A 438 3.03 -7.69 -17.71
C PRO A 438 2.77 -7.75 -16.20
N PRO A 439 1.59 -8.21 -15.75
CA PRO A 439 1.32 -8.43 -14.33
C PRO A 439 2.41 -9.27 -13.64
N HIS A 440 2.75 -8.92 -12.40
CA HIS A 440 3.77 -9.61 -11.60
C HIS A 440 3.50 -11.12 -11.43
N ASP A 441 2.22 -11.51 -11.44
CA ASP A 441 1.70 -12.87 -11.27
C ASP A 441 1.29 -13.52 -12.61
N ALA A 442 1.66 -12.92 -13.75
CA ALA A 442 1.21 -13.38 -15.08
C ALA A 442 1.53 -14.84 -15.36
N GLU A 443 2.66 -15.36 -14.87
CA GLU A 443 3.00 -16.78 -15.03
C GLU A 443 2.08 -17.70 -14.22
N GLN A 444 1.78 -17.35 -12.97
CA GLN A 444 0.89 -18.13 -12.12
C GLN A 444 -0.54 -18.12 -12.66
N VAL A 445 -1.03 -16.96 -13.08
CA VAL A 445 -2.35 -16.79 -13.71
C VAL A 445 -2.42 -17.59 -15.02
N ALA A 446 -1.37 -17.53 -15.86
CA ALA A 446 -1.28 -18.31 -17.09
C ALA A 446 -1.40 -19.81 -16.84
N ARG A 447 -0.66 -20.34 -15.84
CA ARG A 447 -0.72 -21.75 -15.46
C ARG A 447 -2.09 -22.14 -14.89
N THR A 448 -2.67 -21.28 -14.06
CA THR A 448 -3.97 -21.54 -13.39
C THR A 448 -5.11 -21.67 -14.41
N PHE A 449 -5.16 -20.78 -15.39
CA PHE A 449 -6.23 -20.78 -16.41
C PHE A 449 -5.83 -21.48 -17.72
N GLY A 450 -4.61 -22.04 -17.79
CA GLY A 450 -4.12 -22.73 -18.98
C GLY A 450 -3.99 -21.83 -20.21
N ILE A 451 -3.63 -20.56 -20.05
CA ILE A 451 -3.49 -19.59 -21.15
C ILE A 451 -2.03 -19.29 -21.47
N SER A 452 -1.76 -18.87 -22.71
CA SER A 452 -0.41 -18.59 -23.18
C SER A 452 0.00 -17.14 -23.00
N ARG A 453 1.32 -16.89 -23.08
CA ARG A 453 1.91 -15.55 -23.02
C ARG A 453 2.65 -15.24 -24.32
N SER A 454 2.55 -14.00 -24.76
CA SER A 454 3.24 -13.46 -25.92
C SER A 454 4.72 -13.20 -25.62
N ALA A 455 5.53 -12.94 -26.64
CA ALA A 455 6.97 -12.70 -26.49
C ALA A 455 7.30 -11.42 -25.68
N ASP A 456 6.36 -10.49 -25.57
CA ASP A 456 6.41 -9.32 -24.69
C ASP A 456 6.03 -9.63 -23.23
N GLY A 457 5.62 -10.87 -22.95
CA GLY A 457 5.29 -11.38 -21.63
C GLY A 457 3.85 -11.14 -21.20
N PHE A 458 3.01 -10.45 -21.97
CA PHE A 458 1.58 -10.28 -21.69
C PHE A 458 0.79 -11.53 -22.08
N PHE A 459 -0.49 -11.63 -21.71
CA PHE A 459 -1.33 -12.75 -22.14
C PHE A 459 -1.60 -12.72 -23.64
N MET A 460 -1.49 -13.89 -24.27
CA MET A 460 -1.66 -14.07 -25.70
C MET A 460 -3.15 -14.24 -26.04
N GLU A 461 -3.63 -13.39 -26.92
CA GLU A 461 -4.92 -13.56 -27.60
C GLU A 461 -4.86 -14.69 -28.62
N ASP A 462 -6.00 -15.29 -28.92
CA ASP A 462 -6.11 -16.37 -29.90
C ASP A 462 -5.79 -15.89 -31.32
N HIS A 463 -6.27 -14.71 -31.70
CA HIS A 463 -5.88 -14.09 -32.96
C HIS A 463 -5.95 -12.56 -32.90
N PRO A 464 -4.89 -11.82 -33.28
CA PRO A 464 -4.77 -10.37 -33.09
C PRO A 464 -5.91 -9.52 -33.67
N LYS A 465 -6.54 -9.99 -34.76
CA LYS A 465 -7.65 -9.30 -35.45
C LYS A 465 -9.03 -9.94 -35.25
N LEU A 466 -9.13 -11.25 -35.49
CA LEU A 466 -10.41 -11.97 -35.48
C LEU A 466 -10.92 -12.28 -34.07
N ARG A 467 -10.00 -12.53 -33.12
CA ARG A 467 -10.31 -12.97 -31.75
C ARG A 467 -9.39 -12.30 -30.73
N PRO A 468 -9.39 -10.95 -30.64
CA PRO A 468 -8.42 -10.21 -29.82
C PRO A 468 -8.67 -10.29 -28.30
N PHE A 469 -9.87 -10.73 -27.90
CA PHE A 469 -10.32 -10.86 -26.52
C PHE A 469 -10.48 -12.32 -26.07
N GLN A 470 -10.27 -13.29 -26.97
CA GLN A 470 -10.33 -14.72 -26.65
C GLN A 470 -8.92 -15.25 -26.45
N THR A 471 -8.79 -16.33 -25.70
CA THR A 471 -7.54 -17.11 -25.63
C THR A 471 -7.71 -18.43 -26.39
N ALA A 472 -6.61 -19.16 -26.60
CA ALA A 472 -6.68 -20.52 -27.13
C ALA A 472 -7.48 -21.48 -26.22
N THR A 473 -7.69 -21.11 -24.96
CA THR A 473 -8.48 -21.88 -24.00
C THR A 473 -9.92 -21.39 -24.02
N GLU A 474 -10.81 -22.23 -24.54
CA GLU A 474 -12.24 -21.95 -24.61
C GLU A 474 -12.82 -21.63 -23.22
N GLY A 475 -13.67 -20.61 -23.15
CA GLY A 475 -14.26 -20.13 -21.90
C GLY A 475 -13.39 -19.14 -21.12
N VAL A 476 -12.13 -18.92 -21.52
CA VAL A 476 -11.22 -17.95 -20.90
C VAL A 476 -10.95 -16.78 -21.85
N PHE A 477 -11.27 -15.57 -21.39
CA PHE A 477 -11.19 -14.32 -22.15
C PHE A 477 -10.21 -13.34 -21.49
N LEU A 478 -9.76 -12.34 -22.24
CA LEU A 478 -8.84 -11.30 -21.78
C LEU A 478 -9.52 -9.92 -21.82
N ALA A 479 -9.24 -9.07 -20.83
CA ALA A 479 -9.73 -7.71 -20.79
C ALA A 479 -8.66 -6.72 -20.27
N GLY A 480 -8.58 -5.56 -20.92
CA GLY A 480 -7.68 -4.47 -20.51
C GLY A 480 -6.18 -4.71 -20.73
N THR A 481 -5.37 -4.22 -19.79
CA THR A 481 -3.92 -4.09 -19.96
C THR A 481 -3.14 -5.37 -19.73
N CYS A 482 -3.78 -6.44 -19.23
CA CYS A 482 -3.10 -7.73 -19.02
C CYS A 482 -2.77 -8.44 -20.34
N GLN A 483 -3.45 -8.08 -21.43
CA GLN A 483 -3.16 -8.57 -22.78
C GLN A 483 -2.13 -7.69 -23.51
N ALA A 484 -2.15 -6.37 -23.30
CA ALA A 484 -1.17 -5.44 -23.88
C ALA A 484 -1.34 -4.03 -23.30
N PRO A 485 -0.32 -3.16 -23.38
CA PRO A 485 -0.45 -1.76 -23.00
C PRO A 485 -1.60 -1.04 -23.74
N ARG A 486 -2.47 -0.36 -22.99
CA ARG A 486 -3.67 0.34 -23.48
C ARG A 486 -4.00 1.52 -22.58
N ASP A 487 -4.69 2.51 -23.13
CA ASP A 487 -5.32 3.56 -22.33
C ASP A 487 -6.68 3.10 -21.78
N VAL A 488 -7.32 3.99 -21.01
CA VAL A 488 -8.61 3.70 -20.37
C VAL A 488 -9.73 3.48 -21.41
N PRO A 489 -9.92 4.33 -22.45
CA PRO A 489 -10.92 4.08 -23.47
C PRO A 489 -10.79 2.72 -24.17
N ASP A 490 -9.58 2.37 -24.62
CA ASP A 490 -9.31 1.08 -25.26
C ASP A 490 -9.56 -0.08 -24.29
N THR A 491 -9.22 0.10 -23.01
CA THR A 491 -9.45 -0.90 -21.96
C THR A 491 -10.93 -1.15 -21.70
N VAL A 492 -11.74 -0.09 -21.62
CA VAL A 492 -13.20 -0.20 -21.44
C VAL A 492 -13.85 -0.87 -22.64
N ALA A 493 -13.46 -0.50 -23.86
CA ALA A 493 -13.95 -1.15 -25.08
C ALA A 493 -13.55 -2.63 -25.14
N HIS A 494 -12.32 -2.96 -24.77
CA HIS A 494 -11.83 -4.34 -24.71
C HIS A 494 -12.60 -5.18 -23.68
N ALA A 495 -12.85 -4.64 -22.49
CA ALA A 495 -13.64 -5.30 -21.45
C ALA A 495 -15.10 -5.55 -21.88
N ALA A 496 -15.73 -4.58 -22.54
CA ALA A 496 -17.09 -4.74 -23.08
C ALA A 496 -17.15 -5.86 -24.13
N ALA A 497 -16.15 -5.95 -25.01
CA ALA A 497 -16.06 -7.02 -26.01
C ALA A 497 -15.84 -8.40 -25.37
N ALA A 498 -14.97 -8.50 -24.37
CA ALA A 498 -14.75 -9.74 -23.62
C ALA A 498 -16.04 -10.22 -22.91
N ALA A 499 -16.78 -9.29 -22.29
CA ALA A 499 -18.07 -9.59 -21.67
C ALA A 499 -19.12 -10.08 -22.70
N ALA A 500 -19.14 -9.49 -23.90
CA ALA A 500 -20.05 -9.92 -24.96
C ALA A 500 -19.74 -11.34 -25.46
N GLU A 501 -18.47 -11.71 -25.61
CA GLU A 501 -18.11 -13.09 -25.98
C GLU A 501 -18.39 -14.10 -24.86
N ALA A 502 -18.13 -13.73 -23.61
CA ALA A 502 -18.52 -14.56 -22.47
C ALA A 502 -20.04 -14.78 -22.47
N LEU A 503 -20.84 -13.73 -22.69
CA LEU A 503 -22.30 -13.85 -22.77
C LEU A 503 -22.75 -14.71 -23.96
N LYS A 504 -22.09 -14.61 -25.11
CA LYS A 504 -22.36 -15.46 -26.29
C LYS A 504 -22.14 -16.95 -26.01
N LEU A 505 -21.15 -17.28 -25.17
CA LEU A 505 -20.95 -18.65 -24.68
C LEU A 505 -22.07 -19.06 -23.71
N LEU A 506 -22.30 -18.25 -22.68
CA LEU A 506 -23.24 -18.55 -21.59
C LEU A 506 -24.71 -18.63 -22.07
N SER A 507 -25.10 -17.78 -23.03
CA SER A 507 -26.48 -17.72 -23.55
C SER A 507 -26.91 -18.93 -24.36
N ARG A 508 -25.96 -19.74 -24.86
CA ARG A 508 -26.28 -20.97 -25.61
C ARG A 508 -26.74 -22.10 -24.70
N GLY A 509 -26.30 -22.13 -23.44
CA GLY A 509 -26.59 -23.21 -22.49
C GLY A 509 -25.88 -24.55 -22.78
N GLU A 510 -25.33 -24.72 -23.99
CA GLU A 510 -24.54 -25.88 -24.41
C GLU A 510 -23.30 -25.44 -25.21
N VAL A 511 -22.26 -26.26 -25.16
CA VAL A 511 -21.00 -26.03 -25.89
C VAL A 511 -20.66 -27.23 -26.75
N VAL A 512 -20.17 -26.97 -27.96
CA VAL A 512 -19.65 -28.02 -28.84
C VAL A 512 -18.16 -28.15 -28.54
N ILE A 513 -17.77 -29.28 -27.97
CA ILE A 513 -16.36 -29.60 -27.71
C ILE A 513 -15.72 -30.26 -28.93
N SER A 514 -14.42 -30.06 -29.10
CA SER A 514 -13.65 -30.77 -30.13
C SER A 514 -13.75 -32.28 -29.91
N PRO A 515 -14.05 -33.09 -30.95
CA PRO A 515 -14.06 -34.55 -30.83
C PRO A 515 -12.65 -35.16 -30.77
N GLN A 516 -11.60 -34.33 -30.82
CA GLN A 516 -10.19 -34.73 -30.76
C GLN A 516 -9.77 -35.07 -29.32
N THR A 517 -10.48 -35.99 -28.68
CA THR A 517 -10.20 -36.43 -27.30
C THR A 517 -9.40 -37.74 -27.28
N ALA A 518 -8.81 -38.04 -26.13
CA ALA A 518 -8.25 -39.36 -25.88
C ALA A 518 -9.36 -40.34 -25.46
N TYR A 519 -9.27 -41.58 -25.90
CA TYR A 519 -10.19 -42.67 -25.54
C TYR A 519 -9.40 -43.87 -25.03
N ILE A 520 -9.84 -44.47 -23.92
CA ILE A 520 -9.22 -45.66 -23.33
C ILE A 520 -10.19 -46.84 -23.51
N PRO A 521 -9.88 -47.83 -24.37
CA PRO A 521 -10.63 -49.07 -24.45
C PRO A 521 -10.50 -49.84 -23.13
N ALA A 522 -11.59 -50.00 -22.39
CA ALA A 522 -11.59 -50.58 -21.05
C ALA A 522 -11.10 -52.04 -21.07
N GLU A 523 -11.48 -52.78 -22.11
CA GLU A 523 -11.13 -54.19 -22.32
C GLU A 523 -9.64 -54.44 -22.57
N LEU A 524 -8.88 -53.41 -22.95
CA LEU A 524 -7.43 -53.50 -23.20
C LEU A 524 -6.59 -52.81 -22.11
N CYS A 525 -7.23 -52.09 -21.18
CA CYS A 525 -6.54 -51.34 -20.14
C CYS A 525 -6.08 -52.26 -19.01
N SER A 526 -4.78 -52.26 -18.72
CA SER A 526 -4.18 -53.01 -17.61
C SER A 526 -4.31 -52.32 -16.24
N GLY A 527 -4.83 -51.09 -16.19
CA GLY A 527 -5.01 -50.34 -14.95
C GLY A 527 -3.71 -49.79 -14.33
N CYS A 528 -2.63 -49.62 -15.10
CA CYS A 528 -1.32 -49.18 -14.59
C CYS A 528 -1.25 -47.74 -14.02
N ARG A 529 -2.29 -46.92 -14.25
CA ARG A 529 -2.45 -45.53 -13.76
C ARG A 529 -1.40 -44.51 -14.24
N VAL A 530 -0.50 -44.87 -15.16
CA VAL A 530 0.51 -43.95 -15.72
C VAL A 530 -0.15 -42.71 -16.36
N CYS A 531 -1.24 -42.91 -17.11
CA CYS A 531 -1.96 -41.82 -17.78
C CYS A 531 -2.60 -40.83 -16.80
N ASN A 532 -2.97 -41.25 -15.59
CA ASN A 532 -3.71 -40.42 -14.64
C ASN A 532 -2.87 -39.22 -14.16
N ALA A 533 -1.60 -39.44 -13.86
CA ALA A 533 -0.70 -38.38 -13.40
C ALA A 533 -0.18 -37.46 -14.54
N LEU A 534 -0.36 -37.87 -15.79
CA LEU A 534 0.16 -37.14 -16.96
C LEU A 534 -0.82 -36.12 -17.53
N CYS A 535 -2.10 -36.19 -17.18
CA CYS A 535 -3.09 -35.26 -17.71
C CYS A 535 -3.05 -33.93 -16.94
N PRO A 536 -2.64 -32.80 -17.57
CA PRO A 536 -2.60 -31.51 -16.88
C PRO A 536 -4.01 -30.95 -16.58
N TYR A 537 -5.05 -31.54 -17.16
CA TYR A 537 -6.44 -31.11 -17.06
C TYR A 537 -7.28 -31.99 -16.12
N ASN A 538 -6.67 -32.97 -15.45
CA ASN A 538 -7.37 -33.98 -14.63
C ASN A 538 -8.52 -34.68 -15.39
N ALA A 539 -8.39 -34.84 -16.70
CA ALA A 539 -9.41 -35.47 -17.54
C ALA A 539 -9.46 -36.99 -17.41
N ILE A 540 -8.53 -37.62 -16.69
CA ILE A 540 -8.40 -39.08 -16.59
C ILE A 540 -8.58 -39.52 -15.14
N SER A 541 -9.65 -40.25 -14.87
CA SER A 541 -9.94 -40.84 -13.56
C SER A 541 -9.70 -42.35 -13.58
N PHE A 542 -9.42 -42.93 -12.42
CA PHE A 542 -9.38 -44.39 -12.26
C PHE A 542 -10.73 -44.89 -11.76
N ASP A 543 -11.33 -45.82 -12.50
CA ASP A 543 -12.52 -46.54 -12.08
C ASP A 543 -12.09 -47.71 -11.19
N GLU A 544 -12.31 -47.59 -9.88
CA GLU A 544 -11.91 -48.61 -8.89
C GLU A 544 -12.70 -49.92 -9.02
N GLU A 545 -13.92 -49.88 -9.56
CA GLU A 545 -14.76 -51.07 -9.73
C GLU A 545 -14.27 -51.89 -10.93
N ARG A 546 -14.04 -51.22 -12.06
CA ARG A 546 -13.58 -51.86 -13.30
C ARG A 546 -12.06 -52.05 -13.34
N LYS A 547 -11.32 -51.41 -12.44
CA LYS A 547 -9.84 -51.36 -12.39
C LYS A 547 -9.19 -50.82 -13.66
N VAL A 548 -9.86 -49.89 -14.34
CA VAL A 548 -9.38 -49.26 -15.59
C VAL A 548 -9.35 -47.75 -15.46
N SER A 549 -8.63 -47.08 -16.35
CA SER A 549 -8.66 -45.61 -16.43
C SER A 549 -9.69 -45.17 -17.46
N VAL A 550 -10.41 -44.08 -17.19
CA VAL A 550 -11.48 -43.54 -18.04
C VAL A 550 -11.19 -42.07 -18.30
N VAL A 551 -11.41 -41.64 -19.55
CA VAL A 551 -11.27 -40.24 -19.95
C VAL A 551 -12.64 -39.56 -19.88
N ASN A 552 -12.69 -38.40 -19.25
CA ASN A 552 -13.80 -37.47 -19.37
C ASN A 552 -13.58 -36.61 -20.63
N ASP A 553 -14.39 -36.87 -21.66
CA ASP A 553 -14.32 -36.18 -22.95
C ASP A 553 -14.49 -34.65 -22.81
N ALA A 554 -15.26 -34.16 -21.84
CA ALA A 554 -15.47 -32.72 -21.62
C ALA A 554 -14.22 -32.00 -21.09
N LEU A 555 -13.36 -32.70 -20.36
CA LEU A 555 -12.12 -32.15 -19.79
C LEU A 555 -10.91 -32.38 -20.72
N CYS A 556 -10.98 -33.34 -21.64
CA CYS A 556 -9.86 -33.69 -22.48
C CYS A 556 -9.63 -32.63 -23.58
N LYS A 557 -8.47 -31.97 -23.54
CA LYS A 557 -8.05 -31.00 -24.58
C LYS A 557 -7.25 -31.62 -25.74
N GLY A 558 -7.20 -32.95 -25.84
CA GLY A 558 -6.61 -33.62 -27.02
C GLY A 558 -5.10 -33.51 -27.18
N CYS A 559 -4.33 -33.20 -26.12
CA CYS A 559 -2.88 -32.99 -26.25
C CYS A 559 -2.05 -34.23 -26.61
N GLY A 560 -2.63 -35.43 -26.51
CA GLY A 560 -1.96 -36.69 -26.86
C GLY A 560 -0.88 -37.18 -25.89
N THR A 561 -0.60 -36.47 -24.79
CA THR A 561 0.47 -36.85 -23.84
C THR A 561 0.26 -38.23 -23.22
N CYS A 562 -0.97 -38.53 -22.79
CA CYS A 562 -1.30 -39.85 -22.23
C CYS A 562 -1.23 -40.97 -23.28
N VAL A 563 -1.54 -40.65 -24.55
CA VAL A 563 -1.49 -41.57 -25.69
C VAL A 563 -0.06 -42.02 -25.94
N ALA A 564 0.85 -41.06 -26.11
CA ALA A 564 2.27 -41.34 -26.34
C ALA A 564 2.94 -42.06 -25.15
N ALA A 565 2.47 -41.83 -23.93
CA ALA A 565 3.04 -42.41 -22.72
C ALA A 565 2.42 -43.75 -22.31
N CYS A 566 1.35 -44.21 -22.97
CA CYS A 566 0.71 -45.46 -22.59
C CYS A 566 1.65 -46.65 -22.85
N PRO A 567 2.10 -47.39 -21.82
CA PRO A 567 3.02 -48.50 -22.02
C PRO A 567 2.39 -49.67 -22.81
N SER A 568 1.06 -49.77 -22.77
CA SER A 568 0.31 -50.77 -23.52
C SER A 568 -0.05 -50.30 -24.94
N GLY A 569 0.13 -49.02 -25.29
CA GLY A 569 -0.23 -48.46 -26.60
C GLY A 569 -1.74 -48.48 -26.91
N ILE A 570 -2.59 -48.57 -25.89
CA ILE A 570 -4.05 -48.79 -26.06
C ILE A 570 -4.88 -47.50 -26.04
N ILE A 571 -4.32 -46.39 -25.56
CA ILE A 571 -5.04 -45.11 -25.52
C ILE A 571 -5.04 -44.53 -26.93
N VAL A 572 -6.22 -44.22 -27.45
CA VAL A 572 -6.39 -43.70 -28.82
C VAL A 572 -6.63 -42.20 -28.78
N ALA A 573 -5.81 -41.41 -29.48
CA ALA A 573 -6.14 -40.02 -29.79
C ALA A 573 -7.09 -39.98 -30.98
N ARG A 574 -8.36 -39.59 -30.78
CA ARG A 574 -9.31 -39.42 -31.88
C ARG A 574 -8.78 -38.32 -32.82
N HIS A 575 -8.79 -38.60 -34.13
CA HIS A 575 -8.23 -37.76 -35.21
C HIS A 575 -6.70 -37.69 -35.31
N PHE A 576 -5.98 -38.34 -34.39
CA PHE A 576 -4.51 -38.46 -34.42
C PHE A 576 -4.10 -39.89 -34.03
N THR A 577 -4.73 -40.89 -34.62
CA THR A 577 -4.41 -42.30 -34.31
C THR A 577 -3.00 -42.64 -34.79
N ASP A 578 -2.36 -43.63 -34.16
CA ASP A 578 -1.03 -44.10 -34.57
C ASP A 578 -0.99 -44.48 -36.05
N GLU A 579 -2.03 -45.14 -36.55
CA GLU A 579 -2.17 -45.46 -37.98
C GLU A 579 -2.20 -44.20 -38.86
N GLN A 580 -2.96 -43.17 -38.47
CA GLN A 580 -3.02 -41.91 -39.22
C GLN A 580 -1.66 -41.22 -39.25
N ILE A 581 -0.95 -41.17 -38.12
CA ILE A 581 0.38 -40.57 -38.03
C ILE A 581 1.40 -41.37 -38.84
N LEU A 582 1.38 -42.71 -38.76
CA LEU A 582 2.27 -43.57 -39.55
C LEU A 582 2.05 -43.39 -41.05
N VAL A 583 0.80 -43.34 -41.50
CA VAL A 583 0.47 -43.07 -42.91
C VAL A 583 0.97 -41.70 -43.35
N GLN A 584 0.87 -40.67 -42.50
CA GLN A 584 1.44 -39.34 -42.80
C GLN A 584 2.96 -39.38 -42.95
N ILE A 585 3.65 -40.11 -42.06
CA ILE A 585 5.12 -40.29 -42.12
C ILE A 585 5.51 -41.07 -43.38
N GLU A 586 4.84 -42.18 -43.67
CA GLU A 586 5.07 -42.97 -44.87
C GLU A 586 4.88 -42.14 -46.14
N ALA A 587 3.81 -41.34 -46.21
CA ALA A 587 3.54 -40.48 -47.35
C ALA A 587 4.67 -39.45 -47.58
N LEU A 588 5.25 -38.90 -46.51
CA LEU A 588 6.40 -38.00 -46.61
C LEU A 588 7.68 -38.71 -47.10
N LEU A 589 7.86 -39.97 -46.72
CA LEU A 589 9.03 -40.78 -47.10
C LEU A 589 8.90 -41.41 -48.50
N ARG A 590 7.69 -41.45 -49.07
CA ARG A 590 7.48 -41.88 -50.45
C ARG A 590 8.02 -40.81 -51.40
N THR A 591 9.16 -41.08 -52.02
CA THR A 591 9.65 -40.30 -53.16
C THR A 591 8.58 -40.32 -54.26
N PRO A 592 8.16 -39.16 -54.82
CA PRO A 592 7.27 -39.19 -55.97
C PRO A 592 7.95 -40.00 -57.07
N ALA A 593 7.24 -41.03 -57.58
CA ALA A 593 7.70 -41.76 -58.75
C ALA A 593 7.85 -40.74 -59.88
N SER A 594 9.09 -40.60 -60.40
CA SER A 594 9.45 -39.71 -61.51
C SER A 594 8.67 -40.01 -62.77
#